data_AF-A0A843BKK3-F1
#
_entry.id   AF-A0A843BKK3-F1
#
_cell.length_a   1.000
_cell.length_b   1.000
_cell.length_c   1.000
_cell.angle_alpha   90.00
_cell.angle_beta   90.00
_cell.angle_gamma   90.00
#
_symmetry.space_group_name_H-M   'P 1'
#
loop_
_entity.id
_entity.type
_entity.pdbx_description
1 polymer ?
#
loop_
_entity_poly.entity_id
_entity_poly.type
_entity_poly.pdbx_seq_one_letter_code
_entity_poly.pdbx_strand_id
1 'polypeptide(L)'
;MSHTGVDVIDFLYYTIYPVVGILAVEGISRLARLPKWAKLWTQAAVCMGFGVYYWFVLPYPQNFPMTALVLFLLAVALIYQGKRARISPDMSPY
;
A
#
# COMPACT_ATOMS: atom_id res chain seq x y z
N MET A 1 -23.74 10.19 -17.46
CA MET A 1 -22.59 9.39 -17.95
C MET A 1 -21.34 10.13 -17.53
N SER A 2 -20.41 9.48 -16.81
CA SER A 2 -19.13 10.09 -16.46
C SER A 2 -18.29 10.28 -17.73
N HIS A 3 -17.63 11.43 -17.85
CA HIS A 3 -16.83 11.83 -19.01
C HIS A 3 -15.65 10.87 -19.29
N THR A 4 -15.24 10.09 -18.29
CA THR A 4 -14.09 9.17 -18.34
C THR A 4 -14.49 7.69 -18.40
N GLY A 5 -15.77 7.34 -18.35
CA GLY A 5 -16.21 5.94 -18.25
C GLY A 5 -15.94 5.28 -16.87
N VAL A 6 -15.55 6.07 -15.87
CA VAL A 6 -15.36 5.66 -14.46
C VAL A 6 -16.29 6.49 -13.59
N ASP A 7 -17.08 5.87 -12.71
CA ASP A 7 -17.93 6.62 -11.78
C ASP A 7 -17.08 7.16 -10.60
N VAL A 8 -17.51 8.26 -9.99
CA VAL A 8 -16.89 8.84 -8.78
C VAL A 8 -16.85 7.80 -7.65
N ILE A 9 -17.86 6.94 -7.59
CA ILE A 9 -17.95 5.85 -6.63
C ILE A 9 -16.81 4.83 -6.83
N ASP A 10 -16.49 4.48 -8.08
CA ASP A 10 -15.40 3.55 -8.39
C ASP A 10 -14.05 4.13 -7.97
N PHE A 11 -13.84 5.42 -8.26
CA PHE A 11 -12.64 6.14 -7.83
C PHE A 11 -12.47 6.12 -6.31
N LEU A 12 -13.56 6.32 -5.57
CA LEU A 12 -13.55 6.26 -4.12
C LEU A 12 -13.13 4.87 -3.63
N TYR A 13 -13.70 3.80 -4.20
CA TYR A 13 -13.34 2.44 -3.84
C TYR A 13 -11.86 2.11 -4.12
N TYR A 14 -11.34 2.48 -5.29
CA TYR A 14 -9.92 2.26 -5.63
C TYR A 14 -8.96 3.06 -4.74
N THR A 15 -9.40 4.16 -4.16
CA THR A 15 -8.58 4.90 -3.19
C THR A 15 -8.63 4.26 -1.79
N ILE A 16 -9.77 3.68 -1.41
CA ILE A 16 -9.98 3.07 -0.10
C ILE A 16 -9.31 1.69 0.03
N TYR A 17 -9.31 0.86 -1.02
CA TYR A 17 -8.80 -0.51 -0.93
C TYR A 17 -7.34 -0.63 -0.45
N PRO A 18 -6.38 0.18 -0.92
CA PRO A 18 -5.00 0.13 -0.42
C PRO A 18 -4.92 0.51 1.06
N VAL A 19 -5.71 1.50 1.50
CA VAL A 19 -5.78 1.93 2.90
C VAL A 19 -6.29 0.80 3.78
N VAL A 20 -7.39 0.16 3.38
CA VAL A 20 -7.94 -1.01 4.08
C VAL A 20 -6.92 -2.14 4.13
N GLY A 21 -6.19 -2.40 3.05
CA GLY A 21 -5.13 -3.41 3.02
C GLY A 21 -4.01 -3.15 4.03
N ILE A 22 -3.52 -1.90 4.12
CA ILE A 22 -2.47 -1.52 5.09
C ILE A 22 -2.99 -1.63 6.52
N LEU A 23 -4.23 -1.20 6.78
CA LEU A 23 -4.86 -1.28 8.10
C LEU A 23 -5.14 -2.72 8.53
N ALA A 24 -5.51 -3.60 7.60
CA ALA A 24 -5.67 -5.02 7.88
C ALA A 24 -4.34 -5.64 8.31
N VAL A 25 -3.24 -5.33 7.62
CA VAL A 25 -1.89 -5.76 8.04
C VAL A 25 -1.52 -5.19 9.41
N GLU A 26 -1.85 -3.93 9.70
CA GLU A 26 -1.64 -3.34 11.03
C GLU A 26 -2.42 -4.08 12.12
N GLY A 27 -3.71 -4.37 11.90
CA GLY A 27 -4.54 -5.10 12.85
C GLY A 27 -4.04 -6.52 13.10
N ILE A 28 -3.75 -7.27 12.02
CA ILE A 28 -3.24 -8.63 12.10
C ILE A 28 -1.87 -8.66 12.79
N SER A 29 -0.96 -7.74 12.43
CA SER A 29 0.38 -7.69 13.04
C SER A 29 0.34 -7.37 14.53
N ARG A 30 -0.61 -6.54 14.99
CA ARG A 30 -0.83 -6.30 16.42
C ARG A 30 -1.36 -7.54 17.13
N LEU A 31 -2.33 -8.23 16.53
CA LEU A 31 -2.90 -9.45 17.10
C LEU A 31 -1.85 -10.57 17.21
N ALA A 32 -1.02 -10.73 16.18
CA ALA A 32 0.05 -11.72 16.13
C ALA A 32 1.37 -11.27 16.76
N ARG A 33 1.43 -10.05 17.32
CA ARG A 33 2.64 -9.45 17.93
C ARG A 33 3.88 -9.52 17.03
N LEU A 34 3.69 -9.28 15.73
CA LEU A 34 4.78 -9.37 14.77
C LEU A 34 5.84 -8.28 15.02
N PRO A 35 7.12 -8.59 14.78
CA PRO A 35 8.17 -7.60 14.93
C PRO A 35 8.00 -6.48 13.88
N LYS A 36 8.38 -5.25 14.24
CA LYS A 36 8.12 -4.05 13.45
C LYS A 36 8.60 -4.15 11.99
N TRP A 37 9.77 -4.74 11.76
CA TRP A 37 10.33 -4.90 10.41
C TRP A 37 9.47 -5.80 9.52
N ALA A 38 8.94 -6.90 10.07
CA ALA A 38 8.10 -7.83 9.34
C ALA A 38 6.78 -7.16 8.94
N LYS A 39 6.15 -6.43 9.87
CA LYS A 39 4.95 -5.63 9.59
C LYS A 39 5.16 -4.66 8.42
N LEU A 40 6.26 -3.88 8.46
CA LEU A 40 6.56 -2.88 7.43
C LEU A 40 6.80 -3.52 6.06
N TRP A 41 7.48 -4.67 6.00
CA TRP A 41 7.69 -5.39 4.74
C TRP A 41 6.39 -5.99 4.19
N THR A 42 5.49 -6.49 5.05
CA THR A 42 4.17 -6.93 4.60
C THR A 42 3.33 -5.77 4.08
N GLN A 43 3.36 -4.60 4.75
CA GLN A 43 2.69 -3.39 4.25
C GLN A 43 3.28 -2.92 2.92
N ALA A 44 4.60 -3.03 2.72
CA ALA A 44 5.25 -2.73 1.44
C ALA A 44 4.79 -3.68 0.33
N ALA A 45 4.67 -4.98 0.62
CA ALA A 45 4.17 -5.97 -0.33
C ALA A 45 2.72 -5.67 -0.76
N VAL A 46 1.86 -5.26 0.18
CA VAL A 46 0.49 -4.81 -0.12
C VAL A 46 0.51 -3.59 -1.05
N CYS A 47 1.31 -2.58 -0.74
CA CYS A 47 1.46 -1.40 -1.60
C CYS A 47 1.93 -1.76 -3.00
N MET A 48 2.89 -2.67 -3.11
CA MET A 48 3.42 -3.13 -4.39
C MET A 48 2.38 -3.91 -5.20
N GLY A 49 1.60 -4.78 -4.56
CA GLY A 49 0.50 -5.52 -5.20
C GLY A 49 -0.56 -4.59 -5.78
N PHE A 50 -1.03 -3.62 -4.99
CA PHE A 50 -1.99 -2.61 -5.49
C PHE A 50 -1.39 -1.73 -6.58
N GLY A 51 -0.13 -1.30 -6.44
CA GLY A 51 0.56 -0.52 -7.47
C GLY A 51 0.64 -1.26 -8.81
N VAL A 52 1.02 -2.55 -8.79
CA VAL A 52 1.04 -3.38 -10.00
C VAL A 52 -0.37 -3.52 -10.59
N TYR A 53 -1.36 -3.79 -9.76
CA TYR A 53 -2.74 -3.95 -10.20
C TYR A 53 -3.28 -2.69 -10.88
N TYR A 54 -3.10 -1.52 -10.27
CA TYR A 54 -3.59 -0.23 -10.78
C TYR A 54 -2.88 0.27 -12.02
N TRP A 55 -1.63 -0.13 -12.24
CA TRP A 55 -0.87 0.29 -13.41
C TRP A 55 -1.03 -0.68 -14.59
N PHE A 56 -0.87 -1.98 -14.34
CA PHE A 56 -0.68 -2.98 -15.41
C PHE A 56 -1.86 -3.92 -15.61
N VAL A 57 -2.76 -4.04 -14.64
CA VAL A 57 -3.88 -5.01 -14.71
C VAL A 57 -5.20 -4.32 -15.05
N LEU A 58 -5.46 -3.11 -14.52
CA LEU A 58 -6.68 -2.38 -14.86
C LEU A 58 -6.64 -1.91 -16.33
N PRO A 59 -7.73 -2.12 -17.10
CA PRO A 59 -7.82 -1.62 -18.46
C PRO A 59 -7.97 -0.10 -18.50
N TYR A 60 -7.46 0.53 -19.55
CA TYR A 60 -7.76 1.93 -19.85
C TYR A 60 -9.26 2.11 -20.14
N PRO A 61 -9.95 3.16 -19.62
CA PRO A 61 -9.46 4.32 -18.88
C PRO A 61 -9.51 4.20 -17.34
N GLN A 62 -9.74 3.00 -16.81
CA GLN A 62 -9.91 2.76 -15.37
C GLN A 62 -8.58 2.63 -14.63
N ASN A 63 -7.44 2.64 -15.32
CA ASN A 63 -6.14 2.54 -14.68
C ASN A 63 -5.79 3.80 -13.87
N PHE A 64 -5.05 3.61 -12.78
CA PHE A 64 -4.68 4.69 -11.85
C PHE A 64 -3.15 4.79 -11.70
N PRO A 65 -2.42 5.19 -12.76
CA PRO A 65 -0.96 5.17 -12.76
C PRO A 65 -0.36 6.12 -11.70
N MET A 66 -0.95 7.29 -11.44
CA MET A 66 -0.47 8.20 -10.40
C MET A 66 -0.60 7.60 -8.99
N THR A 67 -1.74 6.97 -8.69
CA THR A 67 -1.94 6.27 -7.42
C THR A 67 -0.96 5.11 -7.29
N ALA A 68 -0.76 4.34 -8.36
CA ALA A 68 0.22 3.26 -8.39
C ALA A 68 1.66 3.77 -8.16
N LEU A 69 2.05 4.91 -8.74
CA LEU A 69 3.34 5.55 -8.50
C LEU A 69 3.54 5.84 -7.01
N VAL A 70 2.55 6.46 -6.37
CA VAL A 70 2.59 6.79 -4.94
C VAL A 70 2.70 5.52 -4.09
N LEU A 71 1.97 4.46 -4.44
CA LEU A 71 2.06 3.17 -3.75
C LEU A 71 3.44 2.52 -3.91
N PHE A 72 4.08 2.64 -5.08
CA PHE A 72 5.45 2.16 -5.27
C PHE A 72 6.46 2.95 -4.43
N LEU A 73 6.35 4.28 -4.41
CA LEU A 73 7.20 5.13 -3.56
C LEU A 73 7.01 4.80 -2.08
N LEU A 74 5.77 4.59 -1.64
CA LEU A 74 5.46 4.18 -0.28
C LEU A 74 6.04 2.79 0.02
N ALA A 75 5.94 1.83 -0.90
CA ALA A 75 6.54 0.51 -0.74
C ALA A 75 8.06 0.60 -0.54
N VAL A 76 8.76 1.42 -1.34
CA VAL A 76 10.20 1.67 -1.19
C VAL A 76 10.51 2.27 0.18
N ALA A 77 9.73 3.27 0.61
CA ALA A 77 9.89 3.89 1.93
C ALA A 77 9.69 2.88 3.07
N LEU A 78 8.68 2.01 2.98
CA LEU A 78 8.39 0.97 3.98
C LEU A 78 9.47 -0.12 4.00
N ILE A 79 10.02 -0.52 2.86
CA ILE A 79 11.16 -1.45 2.79
C ILE A 79 12.37 -0.86 3.49
N TYR A 80 12.68 0.42 3.23
CA TYR A 80 13.76 1.14 3.90
C TYR A 80 13.54 1.22 5.41
N GLN A 81 12.34 1.62 5.85
CA GLN A 81 11.99 1.68 7.27
C GLN A 81 12.07 0.29 7.93
N GLY A 82 11.62 -0.77 7.25
CA GLY A 82 11.70 -2.14 7.73
C GLY A 82 13.14 -2.63 7.89
N LYS A 83 14.01 -2.30 6.91
CA LYS A 83 15.45 -2.60 6.99
C LYS A 83 16.09 -1.89 8.18
N ARG A 84 15.77 -0.61 8.39
CA ARG A 84 16.26 0.17 9.54
C ARG A 84 15.75 -0.40 10.87
N ALA A 85 14.47 -0.73 10.97
CA ALA A 85 13.84 -1.29 12.17
C ALA A 85 14.40 -2.67 12.54
N ARG A 86 14.93 -3.43 11.58
CA ARG A 86 15.61 -4.71 11.83
C ARG A 86 17.01 -4.54 12.41
N ILE A 87 17.74 -3.49 12.02
CA ILE A 87 19.14 -3.25 12.42
C ILE A 87 19.22 -2.48 13.75
N SER A 88 18.32 -1.53 13.97
CA SER A 88 18.28 -0.72 15.20
C SER A 88 16.83 -0.54 15.64
N PRO A 89 16.32 -1.46 16.48
CA PRO A 89 14.94 -1.40 16.98
C PRO A 89 14.64 -0.08 17.71
N ASP A 90 15.64 0.48 18.41
CA ASP A 90 15.53 1.69 19.23
C ASP A 90 15.57 3.01 18.45
N MET A 91 15.92 2.97 17.15
CA MET A 91 16.06 4.15 16.29
C MET A 91 14.83 4.42 15.41
N SER A 92 13.72 3.74 15.69
CA SER A 92 12.47 3.95 14.98
C SER A 92 11.56 4.85 15.82
N PRO A 93 11.19 6.06 15.37
CA PRO A 93 10.37 6.99 16.16
C PRO A 93 8.92 6.53 16.42
N TYR A 94 8.57 5.26 16.16
CA TYR A 94 7.23 4.69 16.32
C TYR A 94 7.27 3.22 16.75
#